data_AF-A0A9E5K9L2-F1
#
_entry.id   AF-A0A9E5K9L2-F1
#
_cell.length_a   1.000
_cell.length_b   1.000
_cell.length_c   1.000
_cell.angle_alpha   90.00
_cell.angle_beta   90.00
_cell.angle_gamma   90.00
#
_symmetry.space_group_name_H-M   'P 1'
#
loop_
_entity.id
_entity.type
_entity.pdbx_description
1 polymer ?
#
loop_
_entity_poly.entity_id
_entity_poly.type
_entity_poly.pdbx_seq_one_letter_code
_entity_poly.pdbx_strand_id
1 'polypeptide(L)'
;MSRRDSESFGNLVCSFCGKSQREVKKLIAGPTVHICDECIELCNDIIKEEAAKEETRGGTTKIPKPHEIKTVLDEFVIGQDQAKKTLSVAVHNHYKRIAAPRGNGEVELQKSNI
;
A
#
# COMPACT_ATOMS: atom_id res chain seq x y z
N MET A 1 -38.97 39.73 -15.03
CA MET A 1 -38.94 39.91 -13.56
C MET A 1 -37.62 39.37 -13.05
N SER A 2 -36.61 40.23 -12.97
CA SER A 2 -35.28 39.91 -12.44
C SER A 2 -35.36 39.86 -10.91
N ARG A 3 -35.14 38.69 -10.31
CA ARG A 3 -34.88 38.59 -8.87
C ARG A 3 -33.37 38.59 -8.67
N ARG A 4 -32.91 39.66 -8.03
CA ARG A 4 -31.56 39.84 -7.50
C ARG A 4 -31.43 38.94 -6.29
N ASP A 5 -30.51 37.99 -6.32
CA ASP A 5 -29.94 37.38 -5.12
C ASP A 5 -28.53 37.93 -4.96
N SER A 6 -28.47 39.14 -4.41
CA SER A 6 -27.23 39.73 -3.89
C SER A 6 -27.21 39.50 -2.39
N GLU A 7 -26.13 38.86 -1.95
CA GLU A 7 -25.50 39.00 -0.63
C GLU A 7 -26.10 38.23 0.56
N SER A 8 -25.76 36.94 0.60
CA SER A 8 -25.05 36.42 1.77
C SER A 8 -23.92 35.52 1.29
N PHE A 9 -22.79 36.11 0.89
CA PHE A 9 -21.51 35.40 0.88
C PHE A 9 -21.12 35.17 2.36
N GLY A 10 -21.89 34.31 3.05
CA GLY A 10 -21.45 33.74 4.31
C GLY A 10 -20.11 33.09 4.03
N ASN A 11 -19.06 33.55 4.71
CA ASN A 11 -17.69 33.14 4.48
C ASN A 11 -17.63 31.62 4.30
N LEU A 12 -17.47 31.15 3.06
CA LEU A 12 -17.38 29.73 2.79
C LEU A 12 -16.11 29.24 3.46
N VAL A 13 -16.27 28.31 4.41
CA VAL A 13 -15.19 27.74 5.20
C VAL A 13 -14.96 26.29 4.81
N CYS A 14 -13.69 25.87 4.81
CA CYS A 14 -13.33 24.47 4.66
C CYS A 14 -13.84 23.67 5.88
N SER A 15 -14.56 22.58 5.62
CA SER A 15 -15.11 21.71 6.67
C SER A 15 -14.03 20.91 7.41
N PHE A 16 -12.80 20.84 6.88
CA PHE A 16 -11.69 20.07 7.45
C PHE A 16 -10.75 20.91 8.32
N CYS A 17 -10.38 22.11 7.85
CA CYS A 17 -9.43 22.99 8.54
C CYS A 17 -10.04 24.29 9.07
N GLY A 18 -11.30 24.59 8.75
CA GLY A 18 -12.00 25.80 9.19
C GLY A 18 -11.57 27.10 8.50
N LYS A 19 -10.58 27.07 7.60
CA LYS A 19 -10.11 28.25 6.86
C LYS A 19 -11.20 28.78 5.93
N SER A 20 -11.30 30.11 5.86
CA SER A 20 -12.20 30.80 4.93
C SER A 20 -11.68 30.78 3.49
N GLN A 21 -12.57 31.00 2.52
CA GLN A 21 -12.23 31.10 1.10
C GLN A 21 -11.12 32.13 0.80
N ARG A 22 -10.93 33.14 1.66
CA ARG A 22 -9.89 34.18 1.48
C ARG A 22 -8.50 33.72 1.91
N GLU A 23 -8.43 32.70 2.77
CA GLU A 23 -7.19 32.18 3.34
C GLU A 23 -6.57 31.04 2.52
N VAL A 24 -7.31 30.52 1.53
CA VAL A 24 -6.90 29.38 0.70
C VAL A 24 -6.91 29.77 -0.77
N LYS A 25 -6.04 29.17 -1.58
CA LYS A 25 -5.96 29.50 -3.01
C LYS A 25 -7.16 28.96 -3.78
N LYS A 26 -7.67 27.80 -3.38
CA LYS A 26 -8.86 27.18 -3.99
C LYS A 26 -9.72 26.56 -2.90
N LEU A 27 -11.01 26.84 -2.95
CA LEU A 27 -12.03 26.19 -2.13
C LEU A 27 -13.05 25.54 -3.05
N ILE A 28 -13.21 24.21 -2.95
CA ILE A 28 -14.16 23.44 -3.72
C ILE A 28 -15.42 23.28 -2.88
N ALA A 29 -16.53 23.81 -3.37
CA ALA A 29 -17.83 23.75 -2.69
C ALA A 29 -18.70 22.64 -3.29
N GLY A 30 -19.02 21.63 -2.49
CA GLY A 30 -20.10 20.68 -2.75
C GLY A 30 -21.43 21.11 -2.12
N PRO A 31 -22.53 20.37 -2.35
CA PRO A 31 -23.86 20.70 -1.84
C PRO A 31 -23.97 20.80 -0.31
N THR A 32 -23.13 20.05 0.43
CA THR A 32 -23.18 19.95 1.89
C THR A 32 -21.81 20.08 2.57
N VAL A 33 -20.71 20.09 1.81
CA VAL A 33 -19.34 20.07 2.34
C VAL A 33 -18.41 20.88 1.46
N HIS A 34 -17.40 21.49 2.06
CA HIS A 34 -16.42 22.31 1.34
C HIS A 34 -15.00 21.89 1.74
N ILE A 35 -14.09 21.81 0.77
CA ILE A 35 -12.69 21.39 0.99
C ILE A 35 -11.73 22.33 0.28
N CYS A 36 -10.61 22.69 0.93
CA CYS A 36 -9.56 23.52 0.32
C CYS A 36 -8.45 22.69 -0.33
N ASP A 37 -7.63 23.35 -1.14
CA ASP A 37 -6.46 22.75 -1.80
C ASP A 37 -5.47 22.13 -0.82
N GLU A 38 -5.17 22.80 0.29
CA GLU A 38 -4.25 22.27 1.32
C GLU A 38 -4.75 20.96 1.94
N CYS A 39 -6.05 20.87 2.25
CA CYS A 39 -6.62 19.64 2.80
C CYS A 39 -6.61 18.51 1.78
N ILE A 40 -6.79 18.80 0.49
CA ILE A 40 -6.68 17.79 -0.57
C ILE A 40 -5.25 17.27 -0.68
N GLU A 41 -4.25 18.14 -0.61
CA GLU A 41 -2.84 17.73 -0.60
C GLU A 41 -2.52 16.84 0.59
N LEU A 42 -2.91 17.26 1.80
CA LEU A 42 -2.72 16.47 3.02
C LEU A 42 -3.43 15.11 2.94
N CYS A 43 -4.68 15.07 2.47
CA CYS A 43 -5.41 13.82 2.29
C CYS A 43 -4.71 12.91 1.26
N ASN A 44 -4.22 13.47 0.16
CA ASN A 44 -3.49 12.69 -0.85
C ASN A 44 -2.18 12.13 -0.29
N ASP A 45 -1.46 12.88 0.53
CA ASP A 45 -0.21 12.43 1.14
C ASP A 45 -0.47 11.31 2.15
N ILE A 46 -1.50 11.43 2.98
CA ILE A 46 -1.93 10.36 3.90
C ILE A 46 -2.29 9.09 3.11
N ILE A 47 -3.08 9.21 2.04
CA ILE A 47 -3.48 8.07 1.20
C ILE A 47 -2.26 7.42 0.54
N LYS A 48 -1.31 8.21 0.02
CA LYS A 48 -0.07 7.69 -0.57
C LYS A 48 0.81 6.99 0.46
N GLU A 49 0.94 7.54 1.66
CA GLU A 49 1.69 6.90 2.74
C GLU A 49 1.07 5.57 3.17
N GLU A 50 -0.27 5.50 3.24
CA GLU A 50 -0.96 4.25 3.54
C GLU A 50 -0.77 3.24 2.40
N ALA A 51 -0.93 3.66 1.15
CA ALA A 51 -0.66 2.81 -0.02
C ALA A 51 0.80 2.31 -0.03
N ALA A 52 1.77 3.16 0.30
CA ALA A 52 3.18 2.77 0.40
C ALA A 52 3.44 1.81 1.57
N LYS A 53 2.75 1.98 2.71
CA LYS A 53 2.80 1.03 3.84
C LYS A 53 2.15 -0.30 3.48
N GLU A 54 1.08 -0.29 2.71
CA GLU A 54 0.46 -1.50 2.15
C GLU A 54 1.36 -2.15 1.10
N GLU A 55 2.07 -1.40 0.25
CA GLU A 55 3.12 -1.93 -0.63
C GLU A 55 4.36 -2.39 0.14
N THR A 56 4.58 -1.94 1.37
CA THR A 56 5.67 -2.47 2.22
C THR A 56 5.22 -3.73 2.96
N ARG A 57 3.92 -3.86 3.29
CA ARG A 57 3.32 -5.02 3.96
C ARG A 57 2.90 -6.14 3.00
N GLY A 58 2.43 -5.76 1.82
CA GLY A 58 2.09 -6.59 0.66
C GLY A 58 3.14 -6.52 -0.44
N GLY A 59 4.25 -5.83 -0.18
CA GLY A 59 5.43 -5.85 -1.01
C GLY A 59 5.82 -7.28 -1.20
N THR A 60 5.80 -7.71 -2.46
CA THR A 60 6.43 -8.94 -2.87
C THR A 60 7.88 -8.84 -2.40
N THR A 61 8.16 -9.31 -1.18
CA THR A 61 9.49 -9.78 -0.82
C THR A 61 9.78 -10.70 -1.99
N LYS A 62 10.68 -10.31 -2.87
CA LYS A 62 10.91 -11.04 -4.11
C LYS A 62 11.62 -12.31 -3.67
N ILE A 63 10.83 -13.31 -3.27
CA ILE A 63 11.33 -14.53 -2.69
C ILE A 63 12.14 -15.19 -3.79
N PRO A 64 13.46 -15.37 -3.59
CA PRO A 64 14.32 -15.90 -4.63
C PRO A 64 13.83 -17.28 -5.05
N LYS A 65 13.87 -17.56 -6.36
CA LYS A 65 13.51 -18.87 -6.90
C LYS A 65 14.48 -19.92 -6.34
N PRO A 66 14.06 -21.19 -6.20
CA PRO A 66 14.94 -22.24 -5.69
C PRO A 66 16.29 -22.37 -6.43
N HIS A 67 16.31 -22.08 -7.74
CA HIS A 67 17.56 -22.09 -8.50
C HIS A 67 18.52 -20.97 -8.08
N GLU A 68 18.02 -19.78 -7.77
CA GLU A 68 18.83 -18.65 -7.31
C GLU A 68 19.44 -18.95 -5.93
N ILE A 69 18.64 -19.55 -5.04
CA ILE A 69 19.12 -20.02 -3.72
C ILE A 69 20.19 -21.10 -3.90
N LYS A 70 20.00 -22.04 -4.84
CA LYS A 70 20.98 -23.09 -5.13
C LYS A 70 22.30 -22.47 -5.62
N THR A 71 22.24 -21.52 -6.55
CA THR A 71 23.44 -20.85 -7.09
C THR A 71 24.26 -20.19 -5.99
N VAL A 72 23.61 -19.51 -5.05
CA VAL A 72 24.32 -18.94 -3.89
C VAL A 72 24.94 -20.04 -3.02
N LEU A 73 24.23 -21.14 -2.78
CA LEU A 73 24.79 -22.28 -2.03
C LEU A 73 25.98 -22.93 -2.76
N ASP A 74 26.01 -22.90 -4.09
CA ASP A 74 27.12 -23.44 -4.89
C ASP A 74 28.42 -22.64 -4.69
N GLU A 75 28.35 -21.36 -4.29
CA GLU A 75 29.53 -20.53 -3.99
C GLU A 75 30.24 -20.94 -2.69
N PHE A 76 29.50 -21.54 -1.74
CA PHE A 76 30.02 -21.88 -0.40
C PHE A 76 30.09 -23.38 -0.13
N VAL A 77 29.29 -24.20 -0.82
CA VAL A 77 29.14 -25.64 -0.56
C VAL A 77 29.45 -26.43 -1.83
N ILE A 78 30.62 -27.08 -1.84
CA ILE A 78 31.08 -27.93 -2.94
C ILE A 78 30.40 -29.31 -2.87
N GLY A 79 29.83 -29.77 -3.99
CA GLY A 79 29.11 -31.05 -4.07
C GLY A 79 27.70 -31.01 -3.44
N GLN A 80 27.20 -32.14 -2.91
CA GLN A 80 25.91 -32.21 -2.20
C GLN A 80 24.69 -31.66 -2.98
N ASP A 81 24.62 -31.93 -4.28
CA ASP A 81 23.57 -31.39 -5.16
C ASP A 81 22.15 -31.67 -4.70
N GLN A 82 21.90 -32.89 -4.21
CA GLN A 82 20.58 -33.29 -3.75
C GLN A 82 20.15 -32.52 -2.50
N ALA A 83 21.08 -32.30 -1.56
CA ALA A 83 20.81 -31.53 -0.35
C ALA A 83 20.55 -30.06 -0.67
N LYS A 84 21.37 -29.45 -1.54
CA LYS A 84 21.18 -28.05 -1.98
C LYS A 84 19.83 -27.85 -2.66
N LYS A 85 19.43 -28.77 -3.55
CA LYS A 85 18.13 -28.72 -4.21
C LYS A 85 16.97 -28.78 -3.20
N THR A 86 17.04 -29.73 -2.26
CA THR A 86 16.00 -29.91 -1.23
C THR A 86 15.90 -28.67 -0.33
N LEU A 87 17.04 -28.14 0.11
CA LEU A 87 17.10 -26.95 0.95
C LEU A 87 16.54 -25.71 0.24
N SER A 88 16.93 -25.49 -1.03
CA SER A 88 16.46 -24.36 -1.81
C SER A 88 14.94 -24.36 -2.00
N VAL A 89 14.33 -25.53 -2.25
CA VAL A 89 12.87 -25.67 -2.36
C VAL A 89 12.20 -25.43 -1.01
N ALA A 90 12.74 -26.03 0.06
CA ALA A 90 12.19 -25.88 1.41
C ALA A 90 12.23 -24.42 1.89
N VAL A 91 13.34 -23.72 1.68
CA VAL A 91 13.53 -22.32 2.06
C VAL A 91 12.63 -21.39 1.25
N HIS A 92 12.52 -21.61 -0.06
CA HIS A 92 11.60 -20.84 -0.92
C HIS A 92 10.14 -20.97 -0.42
N ASN A 93 9.69 -22.20 -0.17
CA ASN A 93 8.33 -22.46 0.34
C ASN A 93 8.13 -21.89 1.74
N HIS A 94 9.15 -21.92 2.60
CA HIS A 94 9.10 -21.33 3.93
C HIS A 94 8.88 -19.81 3.88
N TYR A 95 9.67 -19.10 3.06
CA TYR A 95 9.49 -17.66 2.87
C TYR A 95 8.14 -17.32 2.24
N LYS A 96 7.66 -18.14 1.29
CA LYS A 96 6.33 -17.97 0.69
C LYS A 96 5.21 -18.08 1.73
N ARG A 97 5.37 -18.99 2.70
CA ARG A 97 4.43 -19.13 3.82
C ARG A 97 4.49 -17.96 4.81
N ILE A 98 5.66 -17.37 5.03
CA ILE A 98 5.83 -16.20 5.91
C ILE A 98 5.25 -14.93 5.28
N ALA A 99 5.47 -14.75 3.98
CA ALA A 99 5.01 -13.57 3.23
C ALA A 99 3.50 -13.58 2.94
N ALA A 100 2.82 -14.71 3.10
CA ALA A 100 1.38 -14.78 2.93
C ALA A 100 0.66 -13.96 4.04
N PRO A 101 -0.25 -13.05 3.69
CA PRO A 101 -0.99 -12.28 4.68
C PRO A 101 -1.82 -13.23 5.57
N ARG A 102 -1.77 -13.02 6.89
CA ARG A 102 -2.48 -13.83 7.91
C ARG A 102 -4.02 -13.60 7.92
N GLY A 103 -4.60 -13.20 6.79
CA GLY A 103 -5.97 -12.70 6.66
C GLY A 103 -6.79 -13.48 5.64
N ASN A 104 -7.04 -14.76 5.92
CA ASN A 104 -8.27 -15.51 5.69
C ASN A 104 -7.94 -17.00 5.76
N GLY A 105 -8.77 -17.75 6.49
CA GLY A 105 -8.67 -19.20 6.63
C GLY A 105 -8.55 -19.92 5.29
N GLU A 106 -7.89 -21.07 5.33
CA GLU A 106 -7.60 -21.96 4.19
C GLU A 106 -6.60 -21.41 3.15
N VAL A 107 -5.35 -21.23 3.58
CA VAL A 107 -4.25 -21.62 2.68
C VAL A 107 -4.07 -23.13 2.78
N GLU A 108 -4.79 -23.86 1.92
CA GLU A 108 -4.43 -25.22 1.50
C GLU A 108 -3.09 -25.16 0.73
N LEU A 109 -2.01 -24.82 1.45
CA LEU A 109 -0.66 -25.12 0.98
C LEU A 109 -0.54 -26.63 1.06
N GLN A 110 -0.90 -27.32 -0.05
CA GLN A 110 -0.78 -28.76 -0.18
C GLN A 110 0.57 -29.20 0.40
N LYS A 111 0.49 -29.95 1.50
CA LYS A 111 1.59 -30.74 2.04
C LYS A 111 1.90 -31.82 1.00
N SER A 112 2.76 -31.50 0.04
CA SER A 112 3.59 -32.49 -0.62
C SER A 112 4.49 -31.77 -1.61
N ASN A 113 5.78 -31.81 -1.30
CA ASN A 113 6.87 -32.19 -2.19
C ASN A 113 8.16 -31.74 -1.50
N ILE A 114 8.56 -32.53 -0.48
CA ILE A 114 9.96 -32.74 -0.14
C ILE A 114 10.46 -33.86 -1.05
#